data_AF-X0WET8-F1
#
_entry.id   AF-X0WET8-F1
#
_cell.length_a   1.000
_cell.length_b   1.000
_cell.length_c   1.000
_cell.angle_alpha   90.00
_cell.angle_beta   90.00
_cell.angle_gamma   90.00
#
_symmetry.space_group_name_H-M   'P 1'
#
loop_
_entity.id
_entity.type
_entity.pdbx_description
1 polymer ?
#
loop_
_entity_poly.entity_id
_entity_poly.type
_entity_poly.pdbx_seq_one_letter_code
_entity_poly.pdbx_strand_id
1 'polypeptide(L)'
;MLTVYVKDLSEKVDKLLDEHENNKNNGTEEKGHEMKPVNEWIISQNFKTTADIKVPEILLDQVIGQDKSVDIVRKAAEQKRHVMLIGDPGTGKSMVARAMTTFLRKEELEDIIAYPNNDDSTTPHIRVVPGGKANEIVKAQ
;
A
#
# COMPACT_ATOMS: atom_id res chain seq x y z
N MET A 1 9.74 12.24 8.71
CA MET A 1 8.49 12.36 7.89
C MET A 1 8.55 11.33 6.75
N LEU A 2 7.44 10.69 6.36
CA LEU A 2 7.41 9.76 5.22
C LEU A 2 7.02 10.50 3.93
N THR A 3 7.86 10.40 2.90
CA THR A 3 7.61 10.92 1.56
C THR A 3 7.47 9.76 0.58
N VAL A 4 6.44 9.82 -0.29
CA VAL A 4 6.12 8.78 -1.26
C VAL A 4 6.35 9.32 -2.67
N TYR A 5 7.13 8.61 -3.47
CA TYR A 5 7.32 8.89 -4.90
C TYR A 5 6.77 7.73 -5.73
N VAL A 6 6.11 8.04 -6.84
CA VAL A 6 5.59 7.03 -7.78
C VAL A 6 6.19 7.29 -9.15
N LYS A 7 6.85 6.27 -9.72
CA LYS A 7 7.51 6.39 -11.04
C LYS A 7 6.44 6.53 -12.14
N ASP A 8 6.66 7.44 -13.09
CA ASP A 8 5.75 7.86 -14.20
C ASP A 8 4.56 8.78 -13.86
N LEU A 9 4.53 9.41 -12.69
CA LEU A 9 3.54 10.45 -12.39
C LEU A 9 4.17 11.85 -12.34
N SER A 10 4.79 12.30 -13.45
CA SER A 10 5.34 13.67 -13.50
C SER A 10 4.37 14.72 -14.03
N GLU A 11 3.15 14.35 -14.47
CA GLU A 11 2.20 15.35 -15.01
C GLU A 11 0.77 15.20 -14.46
N LYS A 12 0.37 13.99 -14.05
CA LYS A 12 -1.00 13.72 -13.57
C LYS A 12 -1.14 13.72 -12.05
N VAL A 13 -0.14 13.34 -11.24
CA VAL A 13 -0.26 13.57 -9.79
C VAL A 13 0.01 15.01 -9.41
N ASP A 14 0.89 15.74 -10.09
CA ASP A 14 1.04 17.18 -9.81
C ASP A 14 -0.29 17.91 -10.04
N LYS A 15 -1.00 17.63 -11.15
CA LYS A 15 -2.37 18.14 -11.36
C LYS A 15 -3.39 17.67 -10.33
N LEU A 16 -3.32 16.43 -9.85
CA LEU A 16 -4.24 15.93 -8.80
C LEU A 16 -3.89 16.47 -7.40
N LEU A 17 -2.61 16.74 -7.13
CA LEU A 17 -2.14 17.42 -5.93
C LEU A 17 -2.58 18.89 -5.97
N ASP A 18 -2.45 19.55 -7.13
CA ASP A 18 -2.90 20.92 -7.37
C ASP A 18 -4.43 21.04 -7.39
N GLU A 19 -5.18 20.06 -7.91
CA GLU A 19 -6.65 20.05 -7.88
C GLU A 19 -7.19 19.77 -6.47
N HIS A 20 -6.54 18.91 -5.68
CA HIS A 20 -6.88 18.74 -4.26
C HIS A 20 -6.47 19.96 -3.41
N GLU A 21 -5.40 20.68 -3.75
CA GLU A 21 -5.08 21.97 -3.13
C GLU A 21 -6.05 23.07 -3.55
N ASN A 22 -6.43 23.16 -4.83
CA ASN A 22 -7.38 24.15 -5.32
C ASN A 22 -8.83 23.88 -4.91
N ASN A 23 -9.23 22.63 -4.69
CA ASN A 23 -10.54 22.28 -4.13
C ASN A 23 -10.60 22.49 -2.61
N LYS A 24 -9.45 22.45 -1.90
CA LYS A 24 -9.37 22.97 -0.52
C LYS A 24 -9.47 24.49 -0.46
N ASN A 25 -9.03 25.19 -1.51
CA ASN A 25 -9.11 26.65 -1.57
C ASN A 25 -10.54 27.19 -1.83
N ASN A 26 -11.50 26.33 -2.21
CA ASN A 26 -12.89 26.72 -2.50
C ASN A 26 -13.94 26.04 -1.60
N GLY A 27 -13.54 25.48 -0.45
CA GLY A 27 -14.45 24.72 0.42
C GLY A 27 -14.15 24.90 1.89
N THR A 28 -14.69 25.97 2.48
CA THR A 28 -14.81 26.26 3.91
C THR A 28 -13.48 26.42 4.64
N GLU A 29 -13.21 27.66 5.10
CA GLU A 29 -12.30 27.91 6.21
C GLU A 29 -12.71 27.01 7.40
N GLU A 30 -12.04 25.88 7.56
CA GLU A 30 -12.13 25.08 8.77
C GLU A 30 -11.57 25.95 9.89
N LYS A 31 -12.48 26.60 10.62
CA LYS A 31 -12.21 27.25 11.90
C LYS A 31 -11.31 26.30 12.69
N GLY A 32 -10.07 26.72 12.95
CA GLY A 32 -9.11 25.93 13.71
C GLY A 32 -9.76 25.47 14.99
N HIS A 33 -10.14 24.20 15.06
CA HIS A 33 -10.59 23.60 16.29
C HIS A 33 -9.38 23.60 17.20
N GLU A 34 -9.39 24.51 18.19
CA GLU A 34 -8.44 24.52 19.29
C GLU A 34 -8.44 23.10 19.87
N MET A 35 -7.36 22.36 19.64
CA MET A 35 -7.24 21.01 20.14
C MET A 35 -7.21 21.09 21.66
N LYS A 36 -8.25 20.56 22.30
CA LYS A 36 -8.29 20.45 23.75
C LYS A 36 -7.03 19.70 24.23
N PRO A 37 -6.47 20.08 25.40
CA PRO A 37 -5.40 19.32 26.02
C PRO A 37 -5.76 17.82 26.07
N VAL A 38 -4.77 16.94 25.88
CA VAL A 38 -4.97 15.47 25.80
C VAL A 38 -5.79 14.94 26.98
N ASN A 39 -5.58 15.48 28.18
CA ASN A 39 -6.31 15.10 29.40
C ASN A 39 -7.81 15.42 29.35
N GLU A 40 -8.22 16.49 28.66
CA GLU A 40 -9.62 16.82 28.49
C GLU A 40 -10.24 16.05 27.32
N TRP A 41 -9.45 15.82 26.26
CA TRP A 41 -9.89 15.03 25.11
C TRP A 41 -10.20 13.60 25.52
N ILE A 42 -9.36 12.96 26.35
CA ILE A 42 -9.56 11.55 26.73
C ILE A 42 -10.82 11.35 27.58
N ILE A 43 -11.20 12.33 28.41
CA ILE A 43 -12.44 12.29 29.21
C ILE A 43 -13.69 12.27 28.30
N SER A 44 -13.61 12.91 27.12
CA SER A 44 -14.71 12.91 26.16
C SER A 44 -14.86 11.59 25.39
N GLN A 45 -13.89 10.68 25.47
CA GLN A 45 -13.92 9.41 24.76
C GLN A 45 -14.61 8.32 25.60
N ASN A 46 -15.50 7.55 24.99
CA ASN A 46 -16.33 6.56 25.69
C ASN A 46 -15.74 5.15 25.61
N PHE A 47 -14.58 4.92 26.23
CA PHE A 47 -13.96 3.59 26.36
C PHE A 47 -13.28 3.42 27.72
N LYS A 48 -13.18 2.18 28.21
CA LYS A 48 -12.48 1.89 29.49
C LYS A 48 -11.09 1.33 29.25
N THR A 49 -10.94 0.49 28.23
CA THR A 49 -9.68 -0.16 27.89
C THR A 49 -9.43 -0.10 26.39
N THR A 50 -8.18 -0.31 25.98
CA THR A 50 -7.83 -0.38 24.55
C THR A 50 -8.47 -1.58 23.84
N ALA A 51 -8.98 -2.57 24.56
CA ALA A 51 -9.73 -3.69 23.99
C ALA A 51 -11.11 -3.26 23.44
N ASP A 52 -11.64 -2.12 23.91
CA ASP A 52 -12.93 -1.58 23.44
C ASP A 52 -12.78 -0.84 22.09
N ILE A 53 -11.54 -0.56 21.66
CA ILE A 53 -11.24 0.22 20.46
C ILE A 53 -11.20 -0.72 19.26
N LYS A 54 -12.06 -0.45 18.26
CA LYS A 54 -12.06 -1.19 17.00
C LYS A 54 -10.83 -0.85 16.17
N VAL A 55 -10.03 -1.86 15.85
CA VAL A 55 -8.89 -1.75 14.94
C VAL A 55 -9.36 -2.07 13.52
N PRO A 56 -9.08 -1.22 12.52
CA PRO A 56 -9.41 -1.51 11.12
C PRO A 56 -8.75 -2.82 10.64
N GLU A 57 -9.45 -3.60 9.82
CA GLU A 57 -8.90 -4.84 9.25
C GLU A 57 -7.84 -4.55 8.16
N ILE A 58 -8.04 -3.45 7.42
CA ILE A 58 -7.14 -3.04 6.35
C ILE A 58 -5.93 -2.32 6.96
N LEU A 59 -4.73 -2.86 6.72
CA LEU A 59 -3.46 -2.31 7.22
C LEU A 59 -3.23 -0.84 6.83
N LEU A 60 -3.76 -0.42 5.67
CA LEU A 60 -3.59 0.95 5.19
C LEU A 60 -4.34 1.96 6.08
N ASP A 61 -5.51 1.57 6.60
CA ASP A 61 -6.34 2.42 7.46
C ASP A 61 -5.81 2.49 8.91
N GLN A 62 -4.80 1.67 9.24
CA GLN A 62 -4.08 1.74 10.51
C GLN A 62 -2.91 2.74 10.48
N VAL A 63 -2.60 3.33 9.31
CA VAL A 63 -1.53 4.32 9.19
C VAL A 63 -2.02 5.66 9.72
N ILE A 64 -1.35 6.17 10.76
CA ILE A 64 -1.77 7.40 11.45
C ILE A 64 -0.91 8.58 10.98
N GLY A 65 -1.57 9.70 10.65
CA GLY A 65 -0.92 10.98 10.38
C GLY A 65 -0.19 11.06 9.04
N GLN A 66 -0.56 10.21 8.06
CA GLN A 66 0.06 10.16 6.73
C GLN A 66 -0.99 10.05 5.61
N ASP A 67 -2.09 10.78 5.71
CA ASP A 67 -3.26 10.66 4.82
C ASP A 67 -2.89 10.82 3.33
N LYS A 68 -2.08 11.84 3.00
CA LYS A 68 -1.58 12.06 1.63
C LYS A 68 -0.80 10.87 1.09
N SER A 69 0.09 10.30 1.90
CA SER A 69 0.92 9.14 1.52
C SER A 69 0.07 7.90 1.29
N VAL A 70 -0.93 7.68 2.15
CA VAL A 70 -1.90 6.59 2.06
C VAL A 70 -2.67 6.64 0.73
N ASP A 71 -3.18 7.82 0.35
CA ASP A 71 -3.96 7.98 -0.88
C ASP A 71 -3.12 7.76 -2.15
N ILE A 72 -1.86 8.24 -2.16
CA ILE A 72 -0.93 8.03 -3.27
C ILE A 72 -0.63 6.53 -3.43
N VAL A 73 -0.36 5.83 -2.33
CA VAL A 73 -0.04 4.40 -2.36
C VAL A 73 -1.24 3.57 -2.81
N ARG A 74 -2.46 3.92 -2.36
CA ARG A 74 -3.69 3.26 -2.82
C ARG A 74 -3.84 3.37 -4.34
N LYS A 75 -3.72 4.58 -4.89
CA LYS A 75 -3.78 4.83 -6.34
C LYS A 75 -2.68 4.11 -7.10
N ALA A 76 -1.45 4.10 -6.56
CA ALA A 76 -0.32 3.42 -7.17
C ALA A 76 -0.51 1.90 -7.22
N ALA A 77 -1.10 1.30 -6.17
CA ALA A 77 -1.39 -0.14 -6.12
C ALA A 77 -2.38 -0.57 -7.20
N GLU A 78 -3.48 0.16 -7.34
CA GLU A 78 -4.52 -0.12 -8.34
C GLU A 78 -3.98 -0.03 -9.78
N GLN A 79 -3.00 0.84 -10.01
CA GLN A 79 -2.35 1.06 -11.30
C GLN A 79 -1.07 0.22 -11.49
N LYS A 80 -0.71 -0.65 -10.54
CA LYS A 80 0.53 -1.46 -10.54
C LYS A 80 1.80 -0.63 -10.77
N ARG A 81 1.87 0.56 -10.17
CA ARG A 81 3.02 1.44 -10.31
C ARG A 81 4.08 1.15 -9.25
N HIS A 82 5.34 1.37 -9.60
CA HIS A 82 6.44 1.30 -8.65
C HIS A 82 6.40 2.50 -7.70
N VAL A 83 6.54 2.22 -6.41
CA VAL A 83 6.55 3.22 -5.34
C VAL A 83 7.90 3.22 -4.65
N MET A 84 8.42 4.41 -4.36
CA MET A 84 9.61 4.63 -3.53
C MET A 84 9.20 5.35 -2.25
N LEU A 85 9.44 4.71 -1.11
CA LEU A 85 9.11 5.20 0.22
C LEU A 85 10.38 5.74 0.90
N ILE A 86 10.44 7.05 1.17
CA ILE A 86 11.60 7.72 1.76
C ILE A 86 11.21 8.31 3.11
N GLY A 87 11.97 8.00 4.16
CA GLY A 87 11.77 8.63 5.46
C GLY A 87 12.60 7.99 6.56
N ASP A 88 12.62 8.63 7.72
CA ASP A 88 13.40 8.21 8.89
C ASP A 88 13.03 6.78 9.35
N PRO A 89 13.95 6.02 9.96
CA PRO A 89 13.61 4.71 10.53
C PRO A 89 12.44 4.83 11.53
N GLY A 90 11.56 3.82 11.56
CA GLY A 90 10.38 3.82 12.44
C GLY A 90 9.16 4.59 11.93
N THR A 91 9.19 5.22 10.76
CA THR A 91 8.06 6.01 10.20
C THR A 91 6.97 5.20 9.49
N GLY A 92 6.96 3.87 9.59
CA GLY A 92 5.91 3.04 9.01
C GLY A 92 6.09 2.65 7.52
N LYS A 93 7.27 2.85 6.92
CA LYS A 93 7.57 2.45 5.52
C LYS A 93 7.13 1.02 5.19
N SER A 94 7.53 0.05 6.02
CA SER A 94 7.20 -1.37 5.80
C SER A 94 5.71 -1.66 5.98
N MET A 95 5.01 -0.92 6.85
CA MET A 95 3.57 -1.04 7.04
C MET A 95 2.83 -0.58 5.78
N VAL A 96 3.19 0.58 5.24
CA VAL A 96 2.61 1.12 4.00
C VAL A 96 2.88 0.18 2.81
N ALA A 97 4.10 -0.34 2.69
CA ALA A 97 4.45 -1.29 1.62
C ALA A 97 3.65 -2.59 1.70
N ARG A 98 3.44 -3.14 2.91
CA ARG A 98 2.58 -4.31 3.12
C ARG A 98 1.12 -4.00 2.83
N ALA A 99 0.66 -2.83 3.25
CA ALA A 99 -0.71 -2.42 3.02
C ALA A 99 -1.04 -2.26 1.52
N MET A 100 -0.04 -1.89 0.70
CA MET A 100 -0.17 -1.79 -0.76
C MET A 100 -0.58 -3.12 -1.41
N THR A 101 -0.12 -4.27 -0.89
CA THR A 101 -0.41 -5.58 -1.51
C THR A 101 -1.87 -5.97 -1.42
N THR A 102 -2.59 -5.48 -0.41
CA THR A 102 -4.04 -5.70 -0.25
C THR A 102 -4.85 -5.10 -1.38
N PHE A 103 -4.35 -4.04 -2.03
CA PHE A 103 -5.01 -3.33 -3.13
C PHE A 103 -4.55 -3.81 -4.52
N LEU A 104 -3.56 -4.71 -4.58
CA LEU A 104 -3.23 -5.36 -5.84
C LEU A 104 -4.43 -6.21 -6.27
N ARG A 105 -4.79 -6.11 -7.55
CA ARG A 105 -5.86 -6.95 -8.11
C ARG A 105 -5.50 -8.42 -7.90
N LYS A 106 -6.47 -9.21 -7.44
CA LYS A 106 -6.35 -10.67 -7.31
C LYS A 106 -6.31 -11.28 -8.70
N GLU A 107 -5.15 -11.27 -9.33
CA GLU A 107 -4.91 -12.01 -10.56
C GLU A 107 -4.63 -13.48 -10.23
N GLU A 108 -4.78 -14.35 -11.23
CA GLU A 108 -4.38 -15.74 -11.10
C GLU A 108 -2.88 -15.78 -10.80
N LEU A 109 -2.52 -16.39 -9.67
CA LEU A 109 -1.12 -16.63 -9.35
C LEU A 109 -0.56 -17.61 -10.37
N GLU A 110 0.73 -17.48 -10.67
CA GLU A 110 1.45 -18.35 -11.58
C GLU A 110 2.57 -19.08 -10.83
N ASP A 111 2.77 -20.36 -11.14
CA ASP A 111 3.94 -21.12 -10.73
C ASP A 111 4.96 -21.16 -11.87
N ILE A 112 6.24 -21.10 -11.53
CA ILE A 112 7.36 -21.13 -12.49
C ILE A 112 8.13 -22.44 -12.30
N ILE A 113 8.30 -23.21 -13.37
CA ILE A 113 8.97 -24.51 -13.38
C ILE A 113 10.20 -24.42 -14.30
N ALA A 114 11.34 -24.93 -13.83
CA ALA A 114 12.55 -25.07 -14.64
C ALA A 114 12.76 -26.55 -15.02
N TYR A 115 12.95 -26.80 -16.33
CA TYR A 115 13.26 -28.12 -16.87
C TYR A 115 14.73 -28.18 -17.31
N PRO A 116 15.38 -29.35 -17.17
CA PRO A 116 16.68 -29.56 -17.76
C PRO A 116 16.58 -29.45 -19.28
N ASN A 117 17.57 -28.80 -19.88
CA ASN A 117 17.71 -28.71 -21.32
C ASN A 117 18.79 -29.71 -21.78
N ASN A 118 18.40 -30.65 -22.64
CA ASN A 118 19.28 -31.71 -23.14
C ASN A 118 20.29 -31.21 -24.18
N ASP A 119 19.97 -30.10 -24.86
CA ASP A 119 20.82 -29.52 -25.90
C ASP A 119 21.88 -28.59 -25.30
N ASP A 120 21.54 -27.87 -24.21
CA ASP A 120 22.45 -27.01 -23.46
C ASP A 120 22.11 -26.99 -21.96
N SER A 121 22.94 -27.67 -21.17
CA SER A 121 22.83 -27.76 -19.70
C SER A 121 22.88 -26.40 -18.99
N THR A 122 23.50 -25.37 -19.59
CA THR A 122 23.61 -24.03 -18.98
C THR A 122 22.37 -23.16 -19.19
N THR A 123 21.46 -23.58 -20.08
CA THR A 123 20.25 -22.83 -20.44
C THR A 123 18.99 -23.67 -20.18
N PRO A 124 18.51 -23.78 -18.93
CA PRO A 124 17.29 -24.54 -18.61
C PRO A 124 16.04 -23.92 -19.22
N HIS A 125 15.05 -24.75 -19.54
CA HIS A 125 13.77 -24.27 -20.06
C HIS A 125 12.84 -23.84 -18.93
N ILE A 126 12.32 -22.62 -19.03
CA ILE A 126 11.38 -22.07 -18.04
C ILE A 126 9.95 -22.16 -18.57
N ARG A 127 9.05 -22.72 -17.77
CA ARG A 127 7.61 -22.83 -18.08
C ARG A 127 6.80 -22.16 -16.98
N VAL A 128 5.83 -21.34 -17.38
CA VAL A 128 4.85 -20.70 -16.48
C VAL A 128 3.54 -21.49 -16.55
N VAL A 129 2.95 -21.81 -15.40
CA VAL A 129 1.66 -22.50 -15.30
C VAL A 129 0.77 -21.82 -14.24
N PRO A 130 -0.57 -21.99 -14.30
CA PRO A 130 -1.44 -21.48 -13.23
C PRO A 130 -1.07 -22.05 -11.86
N GLY A 131 -1.23 -21.22 -10.83
CA GLY A 131 -0.85 -21.50 -9.45
C GLY A 131 -1.47 -22.79 -8.93
N GLY A 132 -0.65 -23.60 -8.26
CA GLY A 132 -1.02 -24.90 -7.74
C GLY A 132 -0.79 -26.06 -8.70
N LYS A 133 -0.68 -25.81 -10.02
CA LYS A 133 -0.48 -26.89 -11.01
C LYS A 133 0.95 -27.40 -11.08
N ALA A 134 1.94 -26.64 -10.61
CA ALA A 134 3.34 -27.10 -10.70
C ALA A 134 3.58 -28.39 -9.91
N ASN A 135 2.97 -28.53 -8.73
CA ASN A 135 3.11 -29.73 -7.91
C ASN A 135 2.55 -30.99 -8.58
N GLU A 136 1.46 -30.88 -9.34
CA GLU A 136 0.89 -32.00 -10.09
C GLU A 136 1.82 -32.42 -11.23
N ILE A 137 2.38 -31.44 -11.95
CA ILE A 137 3.28 -31.67 -13.08
C ILE A 137 4.58 -32.31 -12.62
N VAL A 138 5.18 -31.83 -11.53
CA VAL A 138 6.43 -32.38 -10.98
C VAL A 138 6.24 -33.80 -10.43
N LYS A 139 5.07 -34.13 -9.88
CA LYS A 139 4.77 -35.48 -9.35
C LYS A 139 4.42 -36.50 -10.42
N ALA A 140 3.91 -36.05 -11.57
CA ALA A 140 3.56 -36.92 -12.69
C ALA A 140 4.78 -37.31 -13.56
N GLN A 141 5.93 -36.70 -13.29
CA GLN A 141 7.21 -36.93 -13.97
C GLN A 141 8.05 -37.96 -13.20
#